data_AF-A0A078JTG6-F1
#
_entry.id   AF-A0A078JTG6-F1
#
_cell.length_a   1.000
_cell.length_b   1.000
_cell.length_c   1.000
_cell.angle_alpha   90.00
_cell.angle_beta   90.00
_cell.angle_gamma   90.00
#
_symmetry.space_group_name_H-M   'P 1'
#
loop_
_entity.id
_entity.type
_entity.pdbx_description
1 polymer ?
#
loop_
_entity_poly.entity_id
_entity_poly.type
_entity_poly.pdbx_seq_one_letter_code
_entity_poly.pdbx_strand_id
1 'polypeptide(L)'
;MDWILLDEQVDGMDAFAVKQACKFAKEHALKNGPIILEMDTYRYHGHSMSDPGSTYRTRDEISGVRQERDPIERIKKLVLSHDLATEKELKDMEKEIRKEVDDAIAKAKDCSMPEPSELFTNVYVKGFGTKSFGADRKEVKAALP
;
A
#
# COMPACT_ATOMS: atom_id res chain seq x y z
N MET A 1 -21.92 1.56 25.46
CA MET A 1 -20.74 0.96 24.81
C MET A 1 -19.67 2.02 24.87
N ASP A 2 -18.85 1.97 25.90
CA ASP A 2 -17.71 2.88 26.02
C ASP A 2 -16.59 2.34 25.14
N TRP A 3 -16.31 3.03 24.03
CA TRP A 3 -15.17 2.76 23.17
C TRP A 3 -13.93 3.36 23.82
N ILE A 4 -13.46 2.78 24.93
CA ILE A 4 -12.11 3.06 25.42
C ILE A 4 -11.16 2.28 24.52
N LEU A 5 -10.90 2.81 23.33
CA LEU A 5 -9.82 2.34 22.48
C LEU A 5 -8.54 2.99 23.01
N LEU A 6 -7.56 2.17 23.36
CA LEU A 6 -6.21 2.66 23.58
C LEU A 6 -5.71 3.25 22.25
N ASP A 7 -5.24 4.49 22.31
CA ASP A 7 -4.68 5.22 21.19
C ASP A 7 -3.20 5.47 21.47
N GLU A 8 -2.35 4.97 20.58
CA GLU A 8 -0.90 5.11 20.65
C GLU A 8 -0.43 5.77 19.36
N GLN A 9 0.12 6.98 19.48
CA GLN A 9 0.72 7.69 18.37
C GLN A 9 2.13 7.14 18.11
N VAL A 10 2.39 6.77 16.86
CA VAL A 10 3.64 6.16 16.40
C VAL A 10 4.22 7.03 15.30
N ASP A 11 5.52 7.31 15.37
CA ASP A 11 6.25 7.89 14.24
C ASP A 11 6.26 6.90 13.07
N GLY A 12 5.36 7.10 12.10
CA GLY A 12 5.24 6.29 10.89
C GLY A 12 6.43 6.45 9.93
N MET A 13 7.31 7.41 10.18
CA MET A 13 8.58 7.60 9.49
C MET A 13 9.76 6.88 10.18
N ASP A 14 9.50 6.12 11.24
CA ASP A 14 10.45 5.25 11.92
C ASP A 14 10.05 3.78 11.79
N ALA A 15 10.72 3.04 10.90
CA ALA A 15 10.42 1.62 10.67
C ALA A 15 10.59 0.74 11.93
N PHE A 16 11.47 1.11 12.87
CA PHE A 16 11.63 0.38 14.13
C PHE A 16 10.52 0.69 15.12
N ALA A 17 10.10 1.96 15.24
CA ALA A 17 8.96 2.34 16.06
C ALA A 17 7.68 1.64 15.58
N VAL A 18 7.41 1.69 14.26
CA VAL A 18 6.30 0.97 13.63
C VAL A 18 6.36 -0.52 13.91
N LYS A 19 7.53 -1.16 13.78
CA LYS A 19 7.68 -2.59 14.07
C LYS A 19 7.35 -2.92 15.53
N GLN A 20 7.82 -2.13 16.48
CA GLN A 20 7.55 -2.38 17.91
C GLN A 20 6.09 -2.12 18.25
N ALA A 21 5.50 -1.03 17.75
CA ALA A 21 4.10 -0.72 17.97
C ALA A 21 3.18 -1.81 17.39
N CYS A 22 3.44 -2.28 16.17
CA CYS A 22 2.70 -3.39 15.57
C CYS A 22 2.85 -4.69 16.36
N LYS A 23 4.06 -4.98 16.88
CA LYS A 23 4.28 -6.17 17.73
C LYS A 23 3.46 -6.08 19.02
N PHE A 24 3.53 -4.94 19.71
CA PHE A 24 2.73 -4.68 20.91
C PHE A 24 1.23 -4.77 20.64
N ALA A 25 0.75 -4.10 19.59
CA ALA A 25 -0.66 -4.09 19.23
C ALA A 25 -1.18 -5.50 18.90
N LYS A 26 -0.38 -6.34 18.23
CA LYS A 26 -0.72 -7.75 18.01
C LYS A 26 -0.84 -8.52 19.33
N GLU A 27 0.13 -8.38 20.23
CA GLU A 27 0.13 -9.06 21.53
C GLU A 27 -1.04 -8.61 22.41
N HIS A 28 -1.38 -7.32 22.35
CA HIS A 28 -2.55 -6.75 23.02
C HIS A 28 -3.84 -7.28 22.41
N ALA A 29 -3.99 -7.22 21.08
CA ALA A 29 -5.21 -7.61 20.37
C ALA A 29 -5.62 -9.06 20.63
N LEU A 30 -4.63 -9.96 20.71
CA LEU A 30 -4.86 -11.38 21.00
C LEU A 30 -5.35 -11.64 22.43
N LYS A 31 -5.15 -10.71 23.37
CA LYS A 31 -5.46 -10.89 24.79
C LYS A 31 -6.63 -10.02 25.27
N ASN A 32 -6.72 -8.79 24.78
CA ASN A 32 -7.55 -7.73 25.36
C ASN A 32 -8.56 -7.14 24.36
N GLY A 33 -8.53 -7.56 23.10
CA GLY A 33 -9.37 -6.98 22.05
C GLY A 33 -8.70 -5.84 21.29
N PRO A 34 -9.42 -5.19 20.36
CA PRO A 34 -8.83 -4.29 19.37
C PRO A 34 -8.15 -3.06 19.99
N ILE A 35 -7.11 -2.57 19.31
CA ILE A 35 -6.37 -1.34 19.62
C ILE A 35 -6.17 -0.54 18.33
N ILE A 36 -6.12 0.79 18.44
CA ILE A 36 -5.82 1.69 17.32
C ILE A 36 -4.36 2.17 17.45
N LEU A 37 -3.66 2.21 16.31
CA LEU A 37 -2.36 2.87 16.19
C LEU A 37 -2.49 4.02 15.20
N GLU A 38 -2.16 5.23 15.64
CA GLU A 38 -2.01 6.38 14.74
C GLU A 38 -0.58 6.42 14.21
N MET A 39 -0.40 6.22 12.90
CA MET A 39 0.92 6.28 12.25
C MET A 39 1.13 7.66 11.63
N ASP A 40 1.87 8.54 12.31
CA ASP A 40 2.21 9.87 11.78
C ASP A 40 3.20 9.75 10.61
N THR A 41 2.77 10.11 9.41
CA THR A 41 3.56 9.94 8.19
C THR A 41 3.28 11.05 7.18
N TYR A 42 4.06 11.12 6.11
CA TYR A 42 3.95 12.15 5.08
C TYR A 42 3.85 11.56 3.67
N ARG A 43 2.81 11.96 2.91
CA ARG A 43 2.65 11.58 1.51
C ARG A 43 3.39 12.54 0.59
N TYR A 44 4.55 12.15 0.10
CA TYR A 44 5.37 13.00 -0.79
C TYR A 44 4.71 13.36 -2.13
N HIS A 45 3.87 12.47 -2.66
CA HIS A 45 3.18 12.69 -3.93
C HIS A 45 1.79 13.31 -3.72
N GLY A 46 1.15 13.66 -4.84
CA GLY A 46 -0.27 14.03 -4.89
C GLY A 46 -1.18 12.95 -4.29
N HIS A 47 -2.45 13.28 -4.10
CA HIS A 47 -3.43 12.28 -3.65
C HIS A 47 -3.61 11.17 -4.68
N SER A 48 -3.53 11.51 -5.96
CA SER A 48 -3.56 10.55 -7.07
C SER A 48 -2.90 11.15 -8.31
N MET A 49 -2.88 10.42 -9.43
CA MET A 49 -2.44 10.97 -10.72
C MET A 49 -3.32 12.14 -11.19
N SER A 50 -4.58 12.19 -10.77
CA SER A 50 -5.52 13.28 -11.11
C SER A 50 -5.49 14.44 -10.13
N ASP A 51 -4.91 14.23 -8.94
CA ASP A 51 -4.71 15.26 -7.92
C ASP A 51 -3.22 15.34 -7.52
N PRO A 52 -2.42 16.18 -8.22
CA PRO A 52 -0.99 16.29 -7.99
C PRO A 52 -0.64 17.00 -6.68
N GLY A 53 -1.60 17.67 -6.04
CA GLY A 53 -1.45 18.30 -4.74
C GLY A 53 -0.63 19.60 -4.68
N SER A 54 -0.28 20.19 -5.82
CA SER A 54 0.42 21.48 -5.90
C SER A 54 -0.44 22.70 -5.58
N THR A 55 -1.75 22.52 -5.42
CA THR A 55 -2.72 23.59 -5.12
C THR A 55 -2.90 23.84 -3.63
N TYR A 56 -2.50 22.89 -2.77
CA TYR A 56 -2.75 22.94 -1.33
C TYR A 56 -1.52 22.59 -0.45
N ARG A 57 -0.35 22.39 -1.06
CA ARG A 57 0.94 22.18 -0.38
C ARG A 57 2.06 22.85 -1.16
N THR A 58 3.10 23.26 -0.45
CA THR A 58 4.28 23.86 -1.09
C THR A 58 5.32 22.80 -1.42
N ARG A 59 6.12 23.04 -2.47
CA ARG A 59 7.27 22.17 -2.77
C ARG A 59 8.30 22.18 -1.65
N ASP A 60 8.47 23.33 -1.00
CA ASP A 60 9.44 23.51 0.08
C ASP A 60 9.08 22.66 1.29
N GLU A 61 7.81 22.67 1.72
CA GLU A 61 7.29 21.79 2.78
C GLU A 61 7.58 20.31 2.49
N ILE A 62 7.18 19.83 1.31
CA ILE A 62 7.37 18.43 0.90
C ILE A 62 8.86 18.07 0.90
N SER A 63 9.70 18.96 0.36
CA SER A 63 11.14 18.73 0.28
C SER A 63 11.81 18.74 1.65
N GLY A 64 11.40 19.63 2.57
CA GLY A 64 11.92 19.70 3.93
C GLY A 64 11.58 18.44 4.71
N VAL A 65 10.32 18.02 4.70
CA VAL A 65 9.90 16.77 5.36
C VAL A 65 10.67 15.56 4.79
N ARG A 66 10.86 15.50 3.48
CA ARG A 66 11.61 14.39 2.87
C ARG A 66 13.09 14.39 3.25
N GLN A 67 13.74 15.55 3.30
CA GLN A 67 15.16 15.63 3.68
C GLN A 67 15.38 15.22 5.14
N GLU A 68 14.44 15.54 6.02
CA GLU A 68 14.57 15.33 7.46
C GLU A 68 14.04 13.97 7.93
N ARG A 69 12.90 13.52 7.38
CA ARG A 69 12.14 12.37 7.90
C ARG A 69 12.08 11.16 6.96
N ASP A 70 12.75 11.13 5.79
CA ASP A 70 12.62 9.98 4.88
C ASP A 70 13.05 8.65 5.56
N PRO A 71 12.11 7.70 5.75
CA PRO A 71 12.37 6.46 6.47
C PRO A 71 13.42 5.58 5.76
N ILE A 72 13.49 5.66 4.42
CA ILE A 72 14.45 4.87 3.64
C ILE A 72 15.86 5.42 3.85
N GLU A 73 16.03 6.75 3.77
CA GLU A 73 17.33 7.38 4.01
C GLU A 73 17.79 7.20 5.45
N ARG A 74 16.87 7.24 6.43
CA ARG A 74 17.17 6.93 7.82
C ARG A 74 17.70 5.50 7.99
N ILE A 75 17.02 4.51 7.43
CA ILE A 75 17.45 3.10 7.50
C ILE A 75 18.79 2.89 6.78
N LYS A 76 18.97 3.48 5.60
CA LYS A 76 20.23 3.44 4.86
C LYS A 76 21.40 3.96 5.68
N LYS A 77 21.26 5.11 6.34
CA LYS A 77 22.28 5.66 7.25
C LYS A 77 22.59 4.70 8.40
N LEU A 78 21.57 4.09 9.01
CA LEU A 78 21.76 3.11 10.09
C LEU A 78 22.53 1.88 9.61
N VAL A 79 22.14 1.30 8.47
CA VAL A 79 22.82 0.15 7.86
C VAL A 79 24.30 0.43 7.61
N LEU A 80 24.60 1.58 6.99
CA LEU A 80 25.99 1.98 6.70
C LEU A 80 26.79 2.27 7.97
N SER A 81 26.21 2.97 8.95
CA SER A 81 26.88 3.31 10.21
C SER A 81 27.20 2.12 11.11
N HIS A 82 26.52 0.98 10.90
CA HIS A 82 26.74 -0.26 11.64
C HIS A 82 27.44 -1.33 10.79
N ASP A 83 28.00 -0.96 9.63
CA ASP A 83 28.70 -1.86 8.71
C ASP A 83 27.88 -3.11 8.33
N LEU A 84 26.55 -2.99 8.27
CA LEU A 84 25.65 -4.09 7.92
C LEU A 84 25.58 -4.35 6.41
N ALA A 85 25.93 -3.34 5.61
CA ALA A 85 26.12 -3.43 4.16
C ALA A 85 26.99 -2.26 3.69
N THR A 86 27.57 -2.40 2.51
CA THR A 86 28.29 -1.34 1.79
C THR A 86 27.35 -0.55 0.89
N GLU A 87 27.75 0.67 0.50
CA GLU A 87 27.00 1.44 -0.50
C GLU A 87 26.82 0.68 -1.83
N LYS A 88 27.81 -0.13 -2.20
CA LYS A 88 27.77 -0.90 -3.44
C LYS A 88 26.67 -1.97 -3.35
N GLU A 89 26.62 -2.72 -2.26
CA GLU A 89 25.59 -3.74 -2.05
C GLU A 89 24.18 -3.14 -2.04
N LEU A 90 23.99 -1.97 -1.41
CA LEU A 90 22.72 -1.27 -1.45
C LEU A 90 22.34 -0.81 -2.86
N LYS A 91 23.29 -0.27 -3.64
CA LYS A 91 23.06 0.11 -5.04
C LYS A 91 22.77 -1.10 -5.93
N ASP A 92 23.41 -2.22 -5.69
CA ASP A 92 23.18 -3.44 -6.46
C ASP A 92 21.80 -4.03 -6.13
N MET A 93 21.38 -4.03 -4.86
CA MET A 93 20.02 -4.38 -4.44
C MET A 93 18.95 -3.48 -5.09
N GLU A 94 19.18 -2.16 -5.16
CA GLU A 94 18.27 -1.24 -5.85
C GLU A 94 18.11 -1.60 -7.34
N LYS A 95 19.18 -2.04 -8.02
CA LYS A 95 19.12 -2.46 -9.43
C LYS A 95 18.35 -3.75 -9.59
N GLU A 96 18.55 -4.71 -8.70
CA GLU A 96 17.83 -5.99 -8.70
C GLU A 96 16.33 -5.76 -8.54
N ILE A 97 15.93 -4.97 -7.55
CA ILE A 97 14.52 -4.63 -7.30
C ILE A 97 13.91 -3.90 -8.51
N ARG A 98 14.65 -2.96 -9.12
CA ARG A 98 14.16 -2.28 -10.34
C ARG A 98 13.92 -3.26 -11.48
N LYS A 99 14.83 -4.22 -11.67
CA LYS A 99 14.65 -5.26 -12.68
C LYS A 99 13.43 -6.12 -12.41
N GLU A 100 13.20 -6.52 -11.16
CA GLU A 100 12.00 -7.28 -10.78
C GLU A 100 10.70 -6.51 -11.10
N VAL A 101 10.68 -5.20 -10.81
CA VAL A 101 9.54 -4.32 -11.12
C VAL A 101 9.34 -4.19 -12.63
N ASP A 102 10.42 -3.98 -13.40
CA ASP A 102 10.35 -3.87 -14.86
C ASP A 102 9.85 -5.17 -15.50
N ASP A 103 10.33 -6.33 -15.03
CA ASP A 103 9.88 -7.65 -15.49
C ASP A 103 8.39 -7.87 -15.15
N ALA A 104 7.93 -7.42 -13.97
CA ALA A 104 6.51 -7.49 -13.60
C ALA A 104 5.64 -6.58 -14.48
N ILE A 105 6.10 -5.37 -14.79
CA ILE A 105 5.42 -4.44 -15.70
C ILE A 105 5.33 -5.04 -17.12
N ALA A 106 6.42 -5.62 -17.62
CA ALA A 106 6.45 -6.24 -18.94
C ALA A 106 5.41 -7.39 -19.03
N LYS A 107 5.38 -8.27 -18.03
CA LYS A 107 4.37 -9.34 -17.93
C LYS A 107 2.95 -8.78 -17.89
N ALA A 108 2.70 -7.76 -17.06
CA ALA A 108 1.37 -7.14 -16.95
C ALA A 108 0.90 -6.49 -18.25
N LYS A 109 1.81 -5.92 -19.06
CA LYS A 109 1.49 -5.34 -20.37
C LYS A 109 1.25 -6.38 -21.46
N ASP A 110 1.89 -7.54 -21.35
CA ASP A 110 1.74 -8.66 -22.28
C ASP A 110 0.48 -9.51 -21.99
N CYS A 111 -0.11 -9.35 -20.79
CA CYS A 111 -1.37 -10.00 -20.46
C CYS A 111 -2.49 -9.57 -21.41
N SER A 112 -3.15 -10.57 -22.01
CA SER A 112 -4.36 -10.34 -22.81
C SER A 112 -5.46 -9.71 -21.96
N MET A 113 -6.27 -8.86 -22.59
CA MET A 113 -7.50 -8.37 -21.96
C MET A 113 -8.38 -9.56 -21.54
N PRO A 114 -9.07 -9.47 -20.38
CA PRO A 114 -10.02 -10.49 -19.99
C PRO A 114 -11.17 -10.56 -21.00
N GLU A 115 -11.74 -11.75 -21.17
CA GLU A 115 -12.91 -11.94 -22.01
C GLU A 115 -14.09 -11.09 -21.48
N PRO A 116 -14.93 -10.50 -22.35
CA PRO A 116 -16.07 -9.68 -21.90
C PRO A 116 -17.04 -10.40 -20.94
N SER A 117 -17.09 -11.74 -20.98
CA SER A 117 -17.88 -12.56 -20.05
C SER A 117 -17.40 -12.48 -18.60
N GLU A 118 -16.12 -12.16 -18.36
CA GLU A 118 -15.55 -11.99 -17.01
C GLU A 118 -16.18 -10.83 -16.25
N LEU A 119 -16.77 -9.85 -16.95
CA LEU A 119 -17.51 -8.75 -16.34
C LEU A 119 -18.64 -9.24 -15.40
N PHE A 120 -19.13 -10.45 -15.63
CA PHE A 120 -20.27 -11.01 -14.89
C PHE A 120 -19.85 -12.04 -13.84
N THR A 121 -18.59 -12.43 -13.77
CA THR A 121 -18.12 -13.39 -12.77
C THR A 121 -17.95 -12.71 -11.38
N ASN A 122 -17.90 -13.51 -10.31
CA ASN A 122 -17.68 -13.04 -8.93
C ASN A 122 -18.73 -12.09 -8.32
N VAL A 123 -19.89 -11.92 -8.96
CA VAL A 123 -21.01 -11.13 -8.41
C VAL A 123 -21.85 -11.96 -7.43
N TYR A 124 -22.07 -13.24 -7.73
CA TYR A 124 -22.83 -14.18 -6.90
C TYR A 124 -22.10 -15.52 -6.79
N VAL A 125 -22.46 -16.33 -5.79
CA VAL A 125 -22.02 -17.72 -5.66
C VAL A 125 -22.62 -18.56 -6.80
N LYS A 126 -21.83 -19.48 -7.35
CA LYS A 126 -22.27 -20.45 -8.38
C LYS A 126 -23.42 -21.32 -7.86
N GLY A 127 -24.42 -21.57 -8.70
CA GLY A 127 -25.53 -22.49 -8.46
C GLY A 127 -26.90 -21.83 -8.32
N PHE A 128 -27.04 -20.50 -8.46
CA PHE A 128 -28.31 -19.80 -8.25
C PHE A 128 -29.04 -19.40 -9.55
N GLY A 129 -28.50 -19.74 -10.73
CA GLY A 129 -29.18 -19.51 -12.01
C GLY A 129 -29.45 -18.03 -12.31
N THR A 130 -28.68 -17.12 -11.68
CA THR A 130 -28.88 -15.68 -11.79
C THR A 130 -28.47 -15.21 -13.19
N LYS A 131 -29.38 -14.50 -13.87
CA LYS A 131 -29.08 -13.85 -15.15
C LYS A 131 -28.52 -12.47 -14.89
N SER A 132 -27.35 -12.18 -15.42
CA SER A 132 -26.82 -10.81 -15.47
C SER A 132 -27.22 -10.13 -16.77
N PHE A 133 -27.55 -8.85 -16.68
CA PHE A 133 -27.98 -8.03 -17.81
C PHE A 133 -27.05 -6.83 -17.99
N GLY A 134 -27.02 -6.28 -19.20
CA GLY A 134 -26.36 -4.99 -19.45
C GLY A 134 -27.06 -3.83 -18.72
N ALA A 135 -26.46 -2.63 -18.76
CA ALA A 135 -27.03 -1.43 -18.14
C ALA A 135 -28.44 -1.09 -18.65
N ASP A 136 -28.77 -1.48 -19.88
CA ASP A 136 -30.09 -1.31 -20.49
C ASP A 136 -31.14 -2.35 -20.05
N ARG A 137 -30.71 -3.43 -19.37
CA ARG A 137 -31.50 -4.58 -18.91
C ARG A 137 -32.27 -5.34 -20.00
N LYS A 138 -31.90 -5.19 -21.27
CA LYS A 138 -32.64 -5.79 -22.40
C LYS A 138 -32.12 -7.15 -22.80
N GLU A 139 -30.82 -7.38 -22.67
CA GLU A 139 -30.17 -8.63 -23.07
C GLU A 139 -29.54 -9.32 -21.88
N VAL A 140 -29.77 -10.64 -21.76
CA VAL A 140 -29.05 -11.49 -20.81
C VAL A 140 -27.61 -11.60 -21.32
N LYS A 141 -26.68 -10.99 -20.59
CA LYS A 141 -25.26 -10.94 -20.97
C LYS A 141 -24.46 -12.11 -20.40
N ALA A 142 -24.94 -12.71 -19.31
CA ALA A 142 -24.43 -13.98 -18.80
C ALA A 142 -25.50 -14.70 -17.99
N ALA A 143 -25.55 -16.03 -18.11
CA ALA A 143 -26.16 -16.87 -17.09
C ALA A 143 -25.04 -17.25 -16.12
N LEU A 144 -25.14 -16.78 -14.88
CA LEU A 144 -24.21 -17.18 -13.85
C LEU A 144 -24.43 -18.66 -13.54
N PRO A 145 -23.36 -19.43 -13.25
CA PRO A 145 -23.50 -20.84 -12.90
C PRO A 145 -24.46 -21.04 -11.74
#